data_AF-A0A7Y3J1Z4-F1
#
_entry.id   AF-A0A7Y3J1Z4-F1
#
_cell.length_a   1.000
_cell.length_b   1.000
_cell.length_c   1.000
_cell.angle_alpha   90.00
_cell.angle_beta   90.00
_cell.angle_gamma   90.00
#
_symmetry.space_group_name_H-M   'P 1'
#
loop_
_entity.id
_entity.type
_entity.pdbx_description
1 polymer ?
#
loop_
_entity_poly.entity_id
_entity_poly.type
_entity_poly.pdbx_seq_one_letter_code
_entity_poly.pdbx_strand_id
1 'polypeptide(L)'
;MSLNIRESDTANFETDVLQQELAVVDFYSSECPPCEALASKYEALSEIYGHKIRFVKVFRQANRELAKSLDVTGSPSVLFFKNGKQVGSKLTGGIRRKELEAQFEAMIPHEVPALKAKVQPQETRVDVLVLGGGPAGLTASIYLAQAHQKVLVVDTALPGGFVATTHQVSNYPGFIQPQDGYLLSHNIAEQAKANGVEFRSAVDVDEVDLENHTVRLDGWETIFARKVIIATGSKPKLLGVPGELEYRGHGVSYCATCDGKYYQDKEIVVIGGGNSAVEESLFLAKFASKITLVHRSSHLRANKEAQAKALAEPKMNFLFEHQVREIRKRAPFDMSVIVQDLKTGAVKELDSAGVFIFIGFEPNVEMFGGKLKLDPWGYVEVDAEMRTNIPGVFSAGDVNAKPFRQITTAVADGTIAAIAATKELE
;
A
#
# COMPACT_ATOMS: atom_id res chain seq x y z
N MET A 1 19.93 14.23 -15.43
CA MET A 1 19.78 15.36 -14.49
C MET A 1 19.39 16.57 -15.30
N SER A 2 18.14 16.97 -15.16
CA SER A 2 17.62 18.27 -15.61
C SER A 2 18.58 19.39 -15.20
N LEU A 3 18.71 20.40 -16.07
CA LEU A 3 19.52 21.60 -15.84
C LEU A 3 19.10 22.37 -14.56
N ASN A 4 17.91 22.06 -14.03
CA ASN A 4 17.32 22.76 -12.89
C ASN A 4 17.58 22.09 -11.53
N ILE A 5 18.22 20.91 -11.50
CA ILE A 5 18.56 20.20 -10.26
C ILE A 5 20.04 20.39 -9.96
N ARG A 6 20.35 20.83 -8.74
CA ARG A 6 21.71 20.96 -8.23
C ARG A 6 22.04 19.84 -7.24
N GLU A 7 23.12 19.10 -7.46
CA GLU A 7 23.69 18.25 -6.41
C GLU A 7 24.46 19.13 -5.41
N SER A 8 24.27 18.88 -4.12
CA SER A 8 24.88 19.63 -3.03
C SER A 8 25.41 18.69 -1.95
N ASP A 9 26.24 19.24 -1.08
CA ASP A 9 26.90 18.55 0.01
C ASP A 9 26.98 19.46 1.24
N THR A 10 27.59 18.95 2.31
CA THR A 10 27.73 19.69 3.58
C THR A 10 28.47 21.02 3.40
N ALA A 11 29.46 21.10 2.50
CA ALA A 11 30.24 22.31 2.29
C ALA A 11 29.46 23.40 1.53
N ASN A 12 28.59 22.98 0.60
CA ASN A 12 27.85 23.89 -0.27
C ASN A 12 26.40 24.13 0.17
N PHE A 13 25.90 23.40 1.17
CA PHE A 13 24.50 23.48 1.62
C PHE A 13 24.05 24.90 1.98
N GLU A 14 24.94 25.70 2.58
CA GLU A 14 24.62 27.08 2.92
C GLU A 14 24.30 27.91 1.67
N THR A 15 25.16 27.85 0.65
CA THR A 15 24.97 28.58 -0.61
C THR A 15 23.80 28.03 -1.43
N ASP A 16 23.68 26.70 -1.47
CA ASP A 16 22.75 26.02 -2.37
C ASP A 16 21.33 25.99 -1.83
N VAL A 17 21.15 26.10 -0.51
CA VAL A 17 19.85 25.99 0.16
C VAL A 17 19.59 27.20 1.05
N LEU A 18 20.45 27.47 2.04
CA LEU A 18 20.13 28.42 3.10
C LEU A 18 20.13 29.89 2.64
N GLN A 19 20.96 30.23 1.66
CA GLN A 19 21.02 31.57 1.06
C GLN A 19 20.00 31.78 -0.07
N GLN A 20 19.26 30.74 -0.46
CA GLN A 20 18.22 30.87 -1.48
C GLN A 20 16.90 31.36 -0.86
N GLU A 21 16.13 32.14 -1.62
CA GLU A 21 14.80 32.58 -1.17
C GLU A 21 13.88 31.39 -0.95
N LEU A 22 13.87 30.43 -1.89
CA LEU A 22 13.09 29.20 -1.83
C LEU A 22 13.95 28.04 -2.30
N ALA A 23 13.96 26.95 -1.52
CA ALA A 23 14.63 25.73 -1.91
C ALA A 23 13.83 24.50 -1.47
N VAL A 24 13.93 23.43 -2.24
CA VAL A 24 13.45 22.10 -1.92
C VAL A 24 14.63 21.14 -2.03
N VAL A 25 14.82 20.29 -1.01
CA VAL A 25 15.98 19.42 -0.88
C VAL A 25 15.55 17.97 -0.78
N ASP A 26 15.97 17.13 -1.72
CA ASP A 26 15.81 15.68 -1.68
C ASP A 26 17.08 15.01 -1.12
N PHE A 27 16.97 14.40 0.06
CA PHE A 27 17.98 13.53 0.64
C PHE A 27 17.81 12.09 0.16
N TYR A 28 18.54 11.75 -0.90
CA TYR A 28 18.45 10.45 -1.56
C TYR A 28 19.56 9.48 -1.14
N SER A 29 19.37 8.22 -1.53
CA SER A 29 20.30 7.11 -1.35
C SER A 29 20.44 6.35 -2.67
N SER A 30 21.57 5.70 -2.90
CA SER A 30 21.72 4.67 -3.94
C SER A 30 20.94 3.42 -3.54
N GLU A 31 20.47 2.63 -4.52
CA GLU A 31 19.74 1.36 -4.27
C GLU A 31 18.51 1.57 -3.36
N CYS A 32 17.73 2.60 -3.67
CA CYS A 32 16.57 3.02 -2.90
C CYS A 32 15.37 3.09 -3.85
N PRO A 33 14.54 2.02 -3.92
CA PRO A 33 13.35 2.01 -4.77
C PRO A 33 12.39 3.20 -4.52
N PRO A 34 12.16 3.64 -3.27
CA PRO A 34 11.40 4.87 -3.03
C PRO A 34 12.05 6.13 -3.65
N CYS A 35 13.38 6.21 -3.64
CA CYS A 35 14.12 7.32 -4.24
C CYS A 35 14.04 7.30 -5.77
N GLU A 36 14.11 6.12 -6.38
CA GLU A 36 13.87 5.92 -7.82
C GLU A 36 12.47 6.40 -8.22
N ALA A 37 11.45 6.02 -7.43
CA ALA A 37 10.08 6.46 -7.65
C ALA A 37 9.89 7.97 -7.51
N LEU A 38 10.64 8.63 -6.62
CA LEU A 38 10.63 10.10 -6.46
C LEU A 38 11.37 10.81 -7.60
N ALA A 39 12.45 10.23 -8.13
CA ALA A 39 13.38 10.91 -9.03
C ALA A 39 12.69 11.52 -10.26
N SER A 40 11.82 10.77 -10.94
CA SER A 40 11.09 11.25 -12.12
C SER A 40 10.13 12.40 -11.79
N LYS A 41 9.41 12.31 -10.66
CA LYS A 41 8.51 13.37 -10.18
C LYS A 41 9.30 14.63 -9.82
N TYR A 42 10.42 14.46 -9.13
CA TYR A 42 11.29 15.56 -8.73
C TYR A 42 11.90 16.28 -9.94
N GLU A 43 12.32 15.53 -10.96
CA GLU A 43 12.81 16.08 -12.23
C GLU A 43 11.72 16.86 -12.97
N ALA A 44 10.54 16.27 -13.18
CA ALA A 44 9.42 16.94 -13.83
C ALA A 44 8.98 18.22 -13.08
N LEU A 45 8.95 18.18 -11.75
CA LEU A 45 8.62 19.36 -10.94
C LEU A 45 9.73 20.43 -11.02
N SER A 46 11.00 20.04 -11.14
CA SER A 46 12.10 20.99 -11.30
C SER A 46 12.02 21.77 -12.62
N GLU A 47 11.45 21.18 -13.67
CA GLU A 47 11.22 21.87 -14.95
C GLU A 47 10.10 22.91 -14.85
N ILE A 48 9.08 22.64 -14.03
CA ILE A 48 7.92 23.52 -13.84
C ILE A 48 8.26 24.66 -12.87
N TYR A 49 8.87 24.33 -11.73
CA TYR A 49 9.07 25.23 -10.60
C TYR A 49 10.50 25.75 -10.45
N GLY A 50 11.48 25.20 -11.19
CA GLY A 50 12.91 25.47 -11.00
C GLY A 50 13.37 26.90 -11.20
N HIS A 51 12.58 27.71 -11.93
CA HIS A 51 12.83 29.15 -12.08
C HIS A 51 12.44 29.97 -10.85
N LYS A 52 11.71 29.38 -9.89
CA LYS A 52 11.24 30.02 -8.65
C LYS A 52 11.73 29.34 -7.39
N ILE A 53 11.77 28.01 -7.39
CA ILE A 53 12.23 27.19 -6.27
C ILE A 53 13.52 26.52 -6.70
N ARG A 54 14.57 26.62 -5.87
CA ARG A 54 15.81 25.88 -6.10
C ARG A 54 15.58 24.39 -5.79
N PHE A 55 15.83 23.51 -6.76
CA PHE A 55 15.80 22.06 -6.56
C PHE A 55 17.22 21.58 -6.24
N VAL A 56 17.37 20.91 -5.10
CA VAL A 56 18.66 20.42 -4.59
C VAL A 56 18.57 18.95 -4.24
N LYS A 57 19.57 18.18 -4.63
CA LYS A 57 19.75 16.79 -4.20
C LYS A 57 20.98 16.67 -3.31
N VAL A 58 20.85 15.90 -2.23
CA VAL A 58 21.96 15.62 -1.30
C VAL A 58 22.06 14.11 -1.11
N PHE A 59 23.22 13.54 -1.45
CA PHE A 59 23.49 12.13 -1.19
C PHE A 59 23.67 11.90 0.31
N ARG A 60 22.68 11.25 0.93
CA ARG A 60 22.56 11.16 2.40
C ARG A 60 23.74 10.44 3.04
N GLN A 61 24.24 9.36 2.44
CA GLN A 61 25.31 8.52 3.00
C GLN A 61 26.64 9.26 3.14
N ALA A 62 26.94 10.20 2.23
CA ALA A 62 28.14 11.04 2.28
C ALA A 62 27.97 12.26 3.19
N ASN A 63 26.73 12.61 3.54
CA ASN A 63 26.38 13.83 4.27
C ASN A 63 25.60 13.53 5.56
N ARG A 64 26.04 12.51 6.31
CA ARG A 64 25.29 11.98 7.48
C ARG A 64 25.10 13.00 8.60
N GLU A 65 26.12 13.82 8.89
CA GLU A 65 26.02 14.82 9.95
C GLU A 65 25.04 15.94 9.57
N LEU A 66 25.05 16.38 8.31
CA LEU A 66 24.05 17.31 7.78
C LEU A 66 22.64 16.70 7.82
N ALA A 67 22.49 15.45 7.37
CA ALA A 67 21.20 14.76 7.43
C ALA A 67 20.71 14.68 8.88
N LYS A 68 21.58 14.33 9.84
CA LYS A 68 21.24 14.24 11.26
C LYS A 68 20.86 15.59 11.87
N SER A 69 21.56 16.67 11.52
CA SER A 69 21.23 18.02 12.02
C SER A 69 19.87 18.52 11.55
N LEU A 70 19.37 17.99 10.43
CA LEU A 70 18.06 18.26 9.85
C LEU A 70 17.01 17.18 10.15
N ASP A 71 17.29 16.28 11.11
CA ASP A 71 16.39 15.19 11.50
C ASP A 71 16.05 14.21 10.35
N VAL A 72 16.96 14.03 9.39
CA VAL A 72 16.77 13.12 8.24
C VAL A 72 17.24 11.70 8.56
N THR A 73 16.28 10.86 8.93
CA THR A 73 16.52 9.47 9.36
C THR A 73 16.41 8.43 8.24
N GLY A 74 15.76 8.76 7.12
CA GLY A 74 15.55 7.84 5.98
C GLY A 74 15.67 8.52 4.62
N SER A 75 15.62 7.72 3.56
CA SER A 75 15.63 8.19 2.16
C SER A 75 14.45 7.60 1.37
N PRO A 76 13.87 8.36 0.44
CA PRO A 76 14.08 9.79 0.27
C PRO A 76 13.46 10.56 1.44
N SER A 77 14.05 11.70 1.78
CA SER A 77 13.43 12.70 2.65
C SER A 77 13.47 14.04 1.95
N VAL A 78 12.32 14.67 1.76
CA VAL A 78 12.20 15.98 1.11
C VAL A 78 11.90 17.06 2.15
N LEU A 79 12.73 18.09 2.15
CA LEU A 79 12.63 19.25 3.03
C LEU A 79 12.44 20.53 2.21
N PHE A 80 11.75 21.51 2.78
CA PHE A 80 11.40 22.76 2.13
C PHE A 80 11.95 23.92 2.93
N PHE A 81 12.53 24.91 2.25
CA PHE A 81 13.17 26.06 2.87
C PHE A 81 12.65 27.36 2.26
N LYS A 82 12.46 28.36 3.12
CA LYS A 82 12.14 29.74 2.74
C LYS A 82 13.04 30.69 3.53
N ASN A 83 13.85 31.49 2.84
CA ASN A 83 14.82 32.43 3.41
C ASN A 83 15.70 31.77 4.49
N GLY A 84 16.28 30.62 4.16
CA GLY A 84 17.16 29.85 5.04
C GLY A 84 16.49 29.13 6.21
N LYS A 85 15.16 29.23 6.37
CA LYS A 85 14.42 28.50 7.41
C LYS A 85 13.66 27.35 6.81
N GLN A 86 13.71 26.19 7.46
CA GLN A 86 12.87 25.07 7.10
C GLN A 86 11.39 25.43 7.34
N VAL A 87 10.54 25.13 6.36
CA VAL A 87 9.10 25.38 6.38
C VAL A 87 8.35 24.12 5.95
N GLY A 88 7.04 24.10 6.20
CA GLY A 88 6.18 22.99 5.77
C GLY A 88 6.49 21.67 6.47
N SER A 89 5.93 20.60 5.92
CA SER A 89 6.10 19.24 6.45
C SER A 89 7.23 18.51 5.70
N LYS A 90 8.10 17.83 6.45
CA LYS A 90 9.06 16.88 5.88
C LYS A 90 8.31 15.70 5.28
N LEU A 91 8.57 15.38 4.02
CA LEU A 91 7.99 14.23 3.33
C LEU A 91 9.00 13.09 3.28
N THR A 92 8.56 11.84 3.45
CA THR A 92 9.46 10.66 3.47
C THR A 92 8.83 9.45 2.79
N GLY A 93 9.67 8.55 2.26
CA GLY A 93 9.21 7.26 1.70
C GLY A 93 8.59 7.37 0.30
N GLY A 94 7.40 6.79 0.11
CA GLY A 94 6.67 6.79 -1.17
C GLY A 94 5.96 8.11 -1.46
N ILE A 95 6.72 9.17 -1.66
CA ILE A 95 6.21 10.56 -1.81
C ILE A 95 5.47 10.71 -3.15
N ARG A 96 4.22 11.19 -3.11
CA ARG A 96 3.41 11.50 -4.29
C ARG A 96 3.64 12.91 -4.80
N ARG A 97 3.29 13.14 -6.07
CA ARG A 97 3.41 14.45 -6.71
C ARG A 97 2.52 15.50 -6.03
N LYS A 98 1.26 15.18 -5.73
CA LYS A 98 0.34 16.13 -5.05
C LYS A 98 0.84 16.57 -3.67
N GLU A 99 1.59 15.73 -2.96
CA GLU A 99 2.18 16.10 -1.67
C GLU A 99 3.27 17.18 -1.83
N LEU A 100 4.15 17.04 -2.83
CA LEU A 100 5.15 18.05 -3.17
C LEU A 100 4.48 19.34 -3.63
N GLU A 101 3.51 19.24 -4.52
CA GLU A 101 2.78 20.40 -5.05
C GLU A 101 2.00 21.14 -3.95
N ALA A 102 1.46 20.45 -2.95
CA ALA A 102 0.80 21.09 -1.81
C ALA A 102 1.79 21.95 -0.99
N GLN A 103 3.04 21.51 -0.83
CA GLN A 103 4.08 22.32 -0.18
C GLN A 103 4.47 23.51 -1.06
N PHE A 104 4.55 23.34 -2.37
CA PHE A 104 4.83 24.45 -3.30
C PHE A 104 3.71 25.48 -3.32
N GLU A 105 2.44 25.05 -3.31
CA GLU A 105 1.26 25.92 -3.19
C GLU A 105 1.32 26.75 -1.91
N ALA A 106 1.74 26.15 -0.79
CA ALA A 106 1.92 26.89 0.47
C ALA A 106 3.09 27.89 0.40
N MET A 107 4.13 27.61 -0.38
CA MET A 107 5.31 28.48 -0.51
C MET A 107 5.10 29.65 -1.47
N ILE A 108 4.40 29.42 -2.60
CA ILE A 108 4.22 30.35 -3.74
C ILE A 108 2.78 30.33 -4.32
N PRO A 109 1.73 30.57 -3.50
CA PRO A 109 0.33 30.32 -3.88
C PRO A 109 -0.15 31.10 -5.12
N HIS A 110 0.35 32.31 -5.34
CA HIS A 110 -0.07 33.13 -6.48
C HIS A 110 0.56 32.72 -7.81
N GLU A 111 1.63 31.90 -7.78
CA GLU A 111 2.39 31.56 -8.98
C GLU A 111 2.02 30.18 -9.51
N VAL A 112 1.69 29.22 -8.64
CA VAL A 112 1.43 27.82 -9.03
C VAL A 112 0.42 27.67 -10.17
N PRO A 113 -0.74 28.37 -10.21
CA PRO A 113 -1.71 28.22 -11.30
C PRO A 113 -1.11 28.53 -12.68
N ALA A 114 -0.33 29.60 -12.79
CA ALA A 114 0.31 30.01 -14.03
C ALA A 114 1.43 29.06 -14.46
N LEU A 115 2.10 28.41 -13.50
CA LEU A 115 3.14 27.42 -13.77
C LEU A 115 2.55 26.08 -14.23
N LYS A 116 1.50 25.61 -13.56
CA LYS A 116 0.78 24.40 -13.95
C LYS A 116 0.16 24.51 -15.34
N ALA A 117 -0.34 25.69 -15.72
CA ALA A 117 -0.90 25.93 -17.05
C ALA A 117 0.12 25.76 -18.20
N LYS A 118 1.43 25.73 -17.92
CA LYS A 118 2.49 25.53 -18.92
C LYS A 118 2.90 24.06 -19.07
N VAL A 119 2.42 23.17 -18.22
CA VAL A 119 2.75 21.74 -18.28
C VAL A 119 2.16 21.16 -19.56
N GLN A 120 3.01 20.58 -20.39
CA GLN A 120 2.54 19.90 -21.59
C GLN A 120 2.02 18.51 -21.23
N PRO A 121 0.82 18.12 -21.71
CA PRO A 121 0.34 16.76 -21.56
C PRO A 121 1.29 15.77 -22.24
N GLN A 122 1.55 14.64 -21.59
CA GLN A 122 2.29 13.51 -22.15
C GLN A 122 1.33 12.36 -22.47
N GLU A 123 1.57 11.69 -23.59
CA GLU A 123 0.90 10.42 -23.92
C GLU A 123 1.89 9.26 -23.84
N THR A 124 1.46 8.17 -23.19
CA THR A 124 2.22 6.92 -23.13
C THR A 124 1.37 5.79 -23.68
N ARG A 125 1.89 5.05 -24.68
CA ARG A 125 1.20 3.91 -25.29
C ARG A 125 1.87 2.60 -24.93
N VAL A 126 1.08 1.62 -24.50
CA VAL A 126 1.52 0.29 -24.07
C VAL A 126 0.60 -0.82 -24.61
N ASP A 127 1.09 -2.04 -24.68
CA ASP A 127 0.24 -3.19 -25.02
C ASP A 127 -0.66 -3.53 -23.84
N VAL A 128 -0.08 -3.62 -22.64
CA VAL A 128 -0.82 -3.95 -21.43
C VAL A 128 -0.48 -2.99 -20.30
N LEU A 129 -1.52 -2.40 -19.72
CA LEU A 129 -1.44 -1.61 -18.49
C LEU A 129 -1.89 -2.49 -17.31
N VAL A 130 -1.05 -2.57 -16.29
CA VAL A 130 -1.35 -3.26 -15.03
C VAL A 130 -1.58 -2.23 -13.93
N LEU A 131 -2.79 -2.22 -13.36
CA LEU A 131 -3.18 -1.32 -12.28
C LEU A 131 -3.03 -2.02 -10.92
N GLY A 132 -1.94 -1.74 -10.23
CA GLY A 132 -1.57 -2.33 -8.94
C GLY A 132 -0.30 -3.17 -9.03
N GLY A 133 0.70 -2.79 -8.24
CA GLY A 133 2.00 -3.44 -8.10
C GLY A 133 2.06 -4.44 -6.95
N GLY A 134 0.96 -5.11 -6.62
CA GLY A 134 0.96 -6.25 -5.68
C GLY A 134 1.40 -7.56 -6.34
N PRO A 135 1.45 -8.69 -5.60
CA PRO A 135 1.90 -9.98 -6.14
C PRO A 135 1.19 -10.41 -7.43
N ALA A 136 -0.13 -10.19 -7.54
CA ALA A 136 -0.89 -10.48 -8.77
C ALA A 136 -0.40 -9.65 -9.96
N GLY A 137 -0.35 -8.33 -9.82
CA GLY A 137 0.05 -7.43 -10.89
C GLY A 137 1.51 -7.62 -11.29
N LEU A 138 2.42 -7.74 -10.32
CA LEU A 138 3.83 -7.98 -10.60
C LEU A 138 4.05 -9.30 -11.34
N THR A 139 3.35 -10.37 -10.93
CA THR A 139 3.41 -11.65 -11.64
C THR A 139 2.89 -11.51 -13.06
N ALA A 140 1.74 -10.86 -13.24
CA ALA A 140 1.17 -10.62 -14.56
C ALA A 140 2.18 -9.88 -15.46
N SER A 141 2.82 -8.83 -14.94
CA SER A 141 3.82 -8.06 -15.68
C SER A 141 5.06 -8.87 -16.07
N ILE A 142 5.53 -9.79 -15.23
CA ILE A 142 6.63 -10.70 -15.57
C ILE A 142 6.25 -11.56 -16.79
N TYR A 143 5.08 -12.21 -16.74
CA TYR A 143 4.62 -13.08 -17.83
C TYR A 143 4.41 -12.29 -19.13
N LEU A 144 3.80 -11.11 -19.05
CA LEU A 144 3.57 -10.24 -20.21
C LEU A 144 4.90 -9.76 -20.84
N ALA A 145 5.87 -9.36 -20.01
CA ALA A 145 7.18 -8.91 -20.49
C ALA A 145 7.97 -10.06 -21.13
N GLN A 146 7.90 -11.27 -20.57
CA GLN A 146 8.49 -12.47 -21.17
C GLN A 146 7.84 -12.85 -22.50
N ALA A 147 6.56 -12.50 -22.68
CA ALA A 147 5.86 -12.59 -23.96
C ALA A 147 6.11 -11.38 -24.89
N HIS A 148 7.17 -10.59 -24.62
CA HIS A 148 7.58 -9.42 -25.40
C HIS A 148 6.52 -8.33 -25.57
N GLN A 149 5.57 -8.23 -24.63
CA GLN A 149 4.61 -7.13 -24.61
C GLN A 149 5.23 -5.88 -23.98
N LYS A 150 4.85 -4.69 -24.46
CA LYS A 150 5.19 -3.44 -23.78
C LYS A 150 4.27 -3.27 -22.56
N VAL A 151 4.84 -3.37 -21.36
CA VAL A 151 4.09 -3.39 -20.09
C VAL A 151 4.41 -2.16 -19.25
N LEU A 152 3.36 -1.56 -18.70
CA LEU A 152 3.48 -0.53 -17.66
C LEU A 152 2.68 -0.92 -16.42
N VAL A 153 3.31 -0.86 -15.25
CA VAL A 153 2.65 -1.01 -13.96
C VAL A 153 2.42 0.35 -13.34
N VAL A 154 1.17 0.64 -12.97
CA VAL A 154 0.80 1.86 -12.25
C VAL A 154 0.37 1.48 -10.84
N ASP A 155 0.96 2.12 -9.83
CA ASP A 155 0.58 1.97 -8.43
C ASP A 155 0.57 3.32 -7.70
N THR A 156 -0.46 3.53 -6.88
CA THR A 156 -0.60 4.72 -6.01
C THR A 156 0.35 4.69 -4.81
N ALA A 157 0.99 3.56 -4.57
CA ALA A 157 2.04 3.33 -3.59
C ALA A 157 3.30 2.79 -4.27
N LEU A 158 4.27 2.37 -3.47
CA LEU A 158 5.42 1.62 -3.98
C LEU A 158 5.01 0.16 -4.28
N PRO A 159 5.66 -0.49 -5.26
CA PRO A 159 5.39 -1.88 -5.57
C PRO A 159 5.57 -2.79 -4.35
N GLY A 160 4.66 -3.75 -4.21
CA GLY A 160 4.68 -4.80 -3.21
C GLY A 160 3.33 -5.10 -2.58
N GLY A 161 2.34 -4.20 -2.75
CA GLY A 161 0.97 -4.38 -2.27
C GLY A 161 0.89 -4.65 -0.76
N PHE A 162 -0.14 -5.37 -0.35
CA PHE A 162 -0.38 -5.65 1.08
C PHE A 162 0.75 -6.46 1.74
N VAL A 163 1.39 -7.36 0.99
CA VAL A 163 2.48 -8.23 1.45
C VAL A 163 3.69 -7.43 1.93
N ALA A 164 3.95 -6.26 1.34
CA ALA A 164 5.05 -5.41 1.79
C ALA A 164 4.90 -4.90 3.24
N THR A 165 3.69 -4.98 3.80
CA THR A 165 3.41 -4.62 5.21
C THR A 165 3.43 -5.82 6.15
N THR A 166 3.62 -7.03 5.62
CA THR A 166 3.69 -8.26 6.39
C THR A 166 5.10 -8.42 6.97
N HIS A 167 5.20 -8.66 8.28
CA HIS A 167 6.47 -8.90 8.93
C HIS A 167 7.16 -10.14 8.35
N GLN A 168 6.49 -11.30 8.39
CA GLN A 168 7.04 -12.56 7.85
C GLN A 168 6.00 -13.39 7.09
N VAL A 169 6.38 -13.86 5.92
CA VAL A 169 5.65 -14.77 5.03
C VAL A 169 6.25 -16.16 5.15
N SER A 170 5.43 -17.17 5.41
CA SER A 170 5.91 -18.55 5.60
C SER A 170 5.15 -19.62 4.86
N ASN A 171 4.18 -19.19 4.07
CA ASN A 171 3.27 -20.01 3.28
C ASN A 171 3.47 -19.76 1.77
N TYR A 172 4.55 -19.08 1.38
CA TYR A 172 4.93 -18.93 -0.02
C TYR A 172 5.94 -20.01 -0.41
N PRO A 173 5.57 -20.96 -1.29
CA PRO A 173 6.41 -22.10 -1.63
C PRO A 173 7.68 -21.67 -2.39
N GLY A 174 8.73 -22.48 -2.28
CA GLY A 174 10.04 -22.21 -2.89
C GLY A 174 11.07 -21.63 -1.91
N PHE A 175 10.66 -21.23 -0.71
CA PHE A 175 11.54 -20.77 0.36
C PHE A 175 11.53 -21.74 1.54
N ILE A 176 12.71 -22.17 2.00
CA ILE A 176 12.84 -23.07 3.15
C ILE A 176 12.53 -22.32 4.46
N GLN A 177 12.98 -21.07 4.56
CA GLN A 177 12.79 -20.21 5.72
C GLN A 177 11.68 -19.17 5.45
N PRO A 178 10.97 -18.69 6.49
CA PRO A 178 10.11 -17.53 6.36
C PRO A 178 10.85 -16.34 5.77
N GLN A 179 10.17 -15.58 4.91
CA GLN A 179 10.73 -14.40 4.24
C GLN A 179 10.08 -13.14 4.78
N ASP A 180 10.82 -12.05 4.91
CA ASP A 180 10.21 -10.77 5.23
C ASP A 180 9.27 -10.36 4.09
N GLY A 181 8.05 -9.90 4.40
CA GLY A 181 7.04 -9.62 3.38
C GLY A 181 7.48 -8.52 2.41
N TYR A 182 8.11 -7.46 2.94
CA TYR A 182 8.75 -6.43 2.12
C TYR A 182 9.81 -7.01 1.16
N LEU A 183 10.69 -7.90 1.65
CA LEU A 183 11.75 -8.47 0.83
C LEU A 183 11.19 -9.40 -0.26
N LEU A 184 10.19 -10.22 0.07
CA LEU A 184 9.50 -11.06 -0.90
C LEU A 184 8.89 -10.20 -2.02
N SER A 185 8.13 -9.16 -1.66
CA SER A 185 7.53 -8.24 -2.63
C SER A 185 8.57 -7.48 -3.45
N HIS A 186 9.67 -7.04 -2.82
CA HIS A 186 10.78 -6.38 -3.50
C HIS A 186 11.40 -7.29 -4.56
N ASN A 187 11.69 -8.56 -4.21
CA ASN A 187 12.27 -9.52 -5.15
C ASN A 187 11.38 -9.76 -6.38
N ILE A 188 10.05 -9.83 -6.21
CA ILE A 188 9.11 -9.97 -7.33
C ILE A 188 9.13 -8.70 -8.21
N ALA A 189 9.20 -7.51 -7.60
CA ALA A 189 9.27 -6.25 -8.33
C ALA A 189 10.59 -6.11 -9.11
N GLU A 190 11.72 -6.49 -8.52
CA GLU A 190 13.02 -6.49 -9.21
C GLU A 190 13.07 -7.52 -10.33
N GLN A 191 12.41 -8.67 -10.17
CA GLN A 191 12.24 -9.62 -11.27
C GLN A 191 11.45 -9.00 -12.42
N ALA A 192 10.35 -8.29 -12.14
CA ALA A 192 9.58 -7.58 -13.18
C ALA A 192 10.44 -6.52 -13.90
N LYS A 193 11.17 -5.68 -13.14
CA LYS A 193 12.11 -4.68 -13.70
C LYS A 193 13.18 -5.32 -14.59
N ALA A 194 13.76 -6.44 -14.16
CA ALA A 194 14.78 -7.16 -14.91
C ALA A 194 14.27 -7.71 -16.25
N ASN A 195 12.95 -7.91 -16.39
CA ASN A 195 12.30 -8.28 -17.66
C ASN A 195 11.90 -7.06 -18.50
N GLY A 196 12.25 -5.84 -18.10
CA GLY A 196 11.97 -4.60 -18.85
C GLY A 196 10.61 -3.97 -18.56
N VAL A 197 9.93 -4.36 -17.48
CA VAL A 197 8.67 -3.73 -17.07
C VAL A 197 8.92 -2.30 -16.60
N GLU A 198 8.16 -1.35 -17.15
CA GLU A 198 8.15 0.02 -16.67
C GLU A 198 7.20 0.21 -15.48
N PHE A 199 7.52 1.17 -14.60
CA PHE A 199 6.71 1.49 -13.43
C PHE A 199 6.35 2.97 -13.36
N ARG A 200 5.12 3.27 -12.92
CA ARG A 200 4.73 4.53 -12.30
C ARG A 200 4.31 4.23 -10.87
N SER A 201 5.15 4.60 -9.90
CA SER A 201 4.94 4.27 -8.49
C SER A 201 4.77 5.51 -7.64
N ALA A 202 3.92 5.40 -6.61
CA ALA A 202 3.50 6.51 -5.78
C ALA A 202 3.02 7.70 -6.65
N VAL A 203 2.13 7.40 -7.60
CA VAL A 203 1.47 8.39 -8.47
C VAL A 203 0.02 8.60 -8.06
N ASP A 204 -0.52 9.76 -8.41
CA ASP A 204 -1.95 10.03 -8.27
C ASP A 204 -2.67 9.59 -9.53
N VAL A 205 -3.66 8.69 -9.38
CA VAL A 205 -4.56 8.29 -10.46
C VAL A 205 -5.74 9.25 -10.45
N ASP A 206 -5.83 10.12 -11.45
CA ASP A 206 -6.90 11.11 -11.53
C ASP A 206 -8.17 10.54 -12.15
N GLU A 207 -8.02 9.65 -13.13
CA GLU A 207 -9.12 9.11 -13.92
C GLU A 207 -8.73 7.75 -14.52
N VAL A 208 -9.69 6.83 -14.52
CA VAL A 208 -9.59 5.54 -15.21
C VAL A 208 -10.81 5.37 -16.10
N ASP A 209 -10.57 5.23 -17.39
CA ASP A 209 -11.60 4.85 -18.35
C ASP A 209 -11.35 3.44 -18.89
N LEU A 210 -12.04 2.48 -18.28
CA LEU A 210 -11.94 1.07 -18.64
C LEU A 210 -12.55 0.74 -20.01
N GLU A 211 -13.42 1.58 -20.58
CA GLU A 211 -14.01 1.31 -21.89
C GLU A 211 -13.07 1.71 -23.03
N ASN A 212 -12.31 2.79 -22.82
CA ASN A 212 -11.31 3.29 -23.76
C ASN A 212 -9.88 2.85 -23.42
N HIS A 213 -9.71 2.06 -22.35
CA HIS A 213 -8.42 1.60 -21.83
C HIS A 213 -7.42 2.74 -21.58
N THR A 214 -7.90 3.83 -20.98
CA THR A 214 -7.06 4.99 -20.64
C THR A 214 -6.97 5.24 -19.15
N VAL A 215 -5.82 5.74 -18.71
CA VAL A 215 -5.58 6.14 -17.31
C VAL A 215 -4.81 7.46 -17.29
N ARG A 216 -5.34 8.45 -16.56
CA ARG A 216 -4.71 9.76 -16.39
C ARG A 216 -4.03 9.84 -15.03
N LEU A 217 -2.76 10.25 -15.05
CA LEU A 217 -1.90 10.33 -13.88
C LEU A 217 -1.40 11.75 -13.64
N ASP A 218 -1.31 12.12 -12.37
CA ASP A 218 -0.60 13.29 -11.86
C ASP A 218 -1.00 14.64 -12.49
N GLY A 219 -2.11 14.70 -13.23
CA GLY A 219 -2.62 15.83 -13.97
C GLY A 219 -1.99 16.06 -15.35
N TRP A 220 -1.07 15.22 -15.81
CA TRP A 220 -0.26 15.52 -17.00
C TRP A 220 0.02 14.33 -17.93
N GLU A 221 0.07 13.08 -17.44
CA GLU A 221 0.31 11.91 -18.29
C GLU A 221 -1.00 11.15 -18.54
N THR A 222 -1.29 10.84 -19.80
CA THR A 222 -2.37 9.93 -20.19
C THR A 222 -1.76 8.66 -20.78
N ILE A 223 -2.07 7.53 -20.16
CA ILE A 223 -1.67 6.20 -20.63
C ILE A 223 -2.80 5.62 -21.47
N PHE A 224 -2.45 5.10 -22.64
CA PHE A 224 -3.33 4.33 -23.51
C PHE A 224 -2.82 2.89 -23.59
N ALA A 225 -3.69 1.92 -23.32
CA ALA A 225 -3.36 0.50 -23.37
C ALA A 225 -4.24 -0.23 -24.38
N ARG A 226 -3.74 -1.33 -24.95
CA ARG A 226 -4.60 -2.25 -25.74
C ARG A 226 -5.40 -3.20 -24.85
N LYS A 227 -4.87 -3.52 -23.66
CA LYS A 227 -5.51 -4.31 -22.61
C LYS A 227 -5.19 -3.73 -21.23
N VAL A 228 -6.07 -3.96 -20.26
CA VAL A 228 -5.89 -3.54 -18.87
C VAL A 228 -6.02 -4.74 -17.94
N ILE A 229 -5.11 -4.87 -16.97
CA ILE A 229 -5.23 -5.83 -15.87
C ILE A 229 -5.40 -5.06 -14.56
N ILE A 230 -6.55 -5.24 -13.91
CA ILE A 230 -6.85 -4.68 -12.59
C ILE A 230 -6.28 -5.62 -11.54
N ALA A 231 -5.27 -5.16 -10.80
CA ALA A 231 -4.58 -5.89 -9.74
C ALA A 231 -4.46 -5.06 -8.46
N THR A 232 -5.46 -4.21 -8.21
CA THR A 232 -5.48 -3.21 -7.11
C THR A 232 -5.67 -3.83 -5.72
N GLY A 233 -5.99 -5.12 -5.64
CA GLY A 233 -6.11 -5.88 -4.41
C GLY A 233 -7.26 -5.43 -3.51
N SER A 234 -7.10 -5.64 -2.21
CA SER A 234 -8.06 -5.23 -1.18
C SER A 234 -7.32 -4.64 0.02
N LYS A 235 -8.06 -3.91 0.86
CA LYS A 235 -7.56 -3.35 2.13
C LYS A 235 -8.42 -3.84 3.30
N PRO A 236 -7.82 -4.05 4.48
CA PRO A 236 -8.61 -4.36 5.67
C PRO A 236 -9.44 -3.14 6.03
N LYS A 237 -10.68 -3.38 6.47
CA LYS A 237 -11.47 -2.34 7.12
C LYS A 237 -10.82 -2.00 8.46
N LEU A 238 -10.58 -0.71 8.67
CA LEU A 238 -9.97 -0.21 9.89
C LEU A 238 -11.02 0.02 10.98
N LEU A 239 -10.63 -0.17 12.24
CA LEU A 239 -11.43 0.25 13.39
C LEU A 239 -11.44 1.77 13.54
N GLY A 240 -10.37 2.44 13.12
CA GLY A 240 -10.20 3.89 13.24
C GLY A 240 -9.88 4.32 14.67
N VAL A 241 -9.15 3.50 15.43
CA VAL A 241 -8.79 3.76 16.83
C VAL A 241 -7.30 4.05 16.99
N PRO A 242 -6.90 4.85 18.00
CA PRO A 242 -5.48 5.06 18.29
C PRO A 242 -4.76 3.73 18.53
N GLY A 243 -3.52 3.66 18.04
CA GLY A 243 -2.65 2.47 18.10
C GLY A 243 -2.91 1.40 17.04
N GLU A 244 -4.04 1.39 16.34
CA GLU A 244 -4.32 0.40 15.30
C GLU A 244 -3.26 0.42 14.18
N LEU A 245 -3.05 1.61 13.57
CA LEU A 245 -2.08 1.77 12.50
C LEU A 245 -0.64 1.77 13.01
N GLU A 246 -0.39 2.34 14.19
CA GLU A 246 0.94 2.45 14.81
C GLU A 246 1.54 1.07 15.10
N TYR A 247 0.72 0.11 15.56
CA TYR A 247 1.18 -1.22 15.95
C TYR A 247 0.88 -2.31 14.91
N ARG A 248 0.49 -1.93 13.69
CA ARG A 248 0.30 -2.86 12.57
C ARG A 248 1.60 -3.61 12.28
N GLY A 249 1.51 -4.95 12.19
CA GLY A 249 2.65 -5.85 12.03
C GLY A 249 3.52 -6.00 13.29
N HIS A 250 3.22 -5.26 14.36
CA HIS A 250 3.99 -5.20 15.60
C HIS A 250 3.13 -5.51 16.83
N GLY A 251 2.09 -6.32 16.67
CA GLY A 251 1.12 -6.68 17.70
C GLY A 251 -0.32 -6.58 17.20
N VAL A 252 -0.59 -5.79 16.15
CA VAL A 252 -1.87 -5.77 15.44
C VAL A 252 -1.75 -6.51 14.10
N SER A 253 -2.64 -7.47 13.85
CA SER A 253 -2.69 -8.30 12.64
C SER A 253 -4.09 -8.32 12.02
N TYR A 254 -4.13 -8.54 10.71
CA TYR A 254 -5.34 -8.75 9.91
C TYR A 254 -5.35 -10.12 9.22
N CYS A 255 -4.41 -11.01 9.52
CA CYS A 255 -4.29 -12.34 8.90
C CYS A 255 -3.92 -13.42 9.93
N ALA A 256 -4.90 -14.23 10.32
CA ALA A 256 -4.69 -15.34 11.24
C ALA A 256 -3.81 -16.44 10.64
N THR A 257 -4.05 -16.83 9.39
CA THR A 257 -3.26 -17.85 8.68
C THR A 257 -1.80 -17.46 8.49
N CYS A 258 -1.51 -16.17 8.39
CA CYS A 258 -0.15 -15.64 8.25
C CYS A 258 0.60 -15.64 9.60
N ASP A 259 -0.05 -15.10 10.65
CA ASP A 259 0.64 -14.72 11.88
C ASP A 259 0.36 -15.64 13.08
N GLY A 260 -0.65 -16.52 13.00
CA GLY A 260 -1.14 -17.30 14.14
C GLY A 260 -0.06 -18.11 14.86
N LYS A 261 0.89 -18.68 14.10
CA LYS A 261 2.01 -19.47 14.64
C LYS A 261 2.94 -18.70 15.60
N TYR A 262 3.00 -17.37 15.51
CA TYR A 262 3.84 -16.56 16.40
C TYR A 262 3.22 -16.35 17.79
N TYR A 263 1.95 -16.73 17.96
CA TYR A 263 1.17 -16.59 19.19
C TYR A 263 0.95 -17.94 19.89
N GLN A 264 1.85 -18.90 19.65
CA GLN A 264 1.87 -20.20 20.34
C GLN A 264 1.85 -20.00 21.86
N ASP A 265 0.86 -20.60 22.52
CA ASP A 265 0.61 -20.57 23.96
C ASP A 265 0.35 -19.17 24.55
N LYS A 266 0.02 -18.18 23.71
CA LYS A 266 -0.27 -16.81 24.15
C LYS A 266 -1.78 -16.52 24.23
N GLU A 267 -2.15 -15.58 25.10
CA GLU A 267 -3.50 -15.01 25.10
C GLU A 267 -3.60 -13.93 24.03
N ILE A 268 -4.65 -13.95 23.21
CA ILE A 268 -4.87 -12.97 22.15
C ILE A 268 -6.28 -12.39 22.18
N VAL A 269 -6.43 -11.21 21.59
CA VAL A 269 -7.72 -10.54 21.40
C VAL A 269 -8.07 -10.57 19.92
N VAL A 270 -9.30 -10.98 19.61
CA VAL A 270 -9.85 -10.95 18.25
C VAL A 270 -10.98 -9.93 18.21
N ILE A 271 -11.05 -9.11 17.17
CA ILE A 271 -12.07 -8.07 17.02
C ILE A 271 -12.92 -8.39 15.80
N GLY A 272 -14.22 -8.60 16.00
CA GLY A 272 -15.17 -8.92 14.95
C GLY A 272 -16.26 -9.88 15.42
N GLY A 273 -17.17 -10.26 14.53
CA GLY A 273 -18.20 -11.24 14.85
C GLY A 273 -18.92 -11.84 13.64
N GLY A 274 -18.41 -11.61 12.43
CA GLY A 274 -18.85 -12.30 11.22
C GLY A 274 -18.12 -13.64 11.03
N ASN A 275 -18.36 -14.30 9.90
CA ASN A 275 -17.71 -15.58 9.56
C ASN A 275 -16.19 -15.51 9.71
N SER A 276 -15.53 -14.51 9.11
CA SER A 276 -14.07 -14.37 9.19
C SER A 276 -13.58 -14.31 10.64
N ALA A 277 -14.19 -13.49 11.50
CA ALA A 277 -13.76 -13.40 12.89
C ALA A 277 -13.87 -14.73 13.63
N VAL A 278 -14.95 -15.47 13.40
CA VAL A 278 -15.23 -16.73 14.10
C VAL A 278 -14.35 -17.87 13.57
N GLU A 279 -14.30 -18.05 12.26
CA GLU A 279 -13.53 -19.13 11.61
C GLU A 279 -12.02 -18.93 11.79
N GLU A 280 -11.53 -17.70 11.66
CA GLU A 280 -10.12 -17.39 11.91
C GLU A 280 -9.76 -17.53 13.39
N SER A 281 -10.68 -17.23 14.33
CA SER A 281 -10.45 -17.49 15.75
C SER A 281 -10.35 -18.99 16.04
N LEU A 282 -11.22 -19.81 15.43
CA LEU A 282 -11.14 -21.27 15.54
C LEU A 282 -9.82 -21.81 14.99
N PHE A 283 -9.30 -21.21 13.92
CA PHE A 283 -7.96 -21.53 13.43
C PHE A 283 -6.87 -21.11 14.42
N LEU A 284 -6.96 -19.89 14.97
CA LEU A 284 -6.01 -19.37 15.97
C LEU A 284 -6.00 -20.19 17.27
N ALA A 285 -7.12 -20.81 17.65
CA ALA A 285 -7.23 -21.65 18.85
C ALA A 285 -6.27 -22.87 18.84
N LYS A 286 -5.78 -23.24 17.65
CA LYS A 286 -4.73 -24.26 17.48
C LYS A 286 -3.38 -23.81 18.04
N PHE A 287 -3.12 -22.50 18.11
CA PHE A 287 -1.85 -21.90 18.55
C PHE A 287 -2.00 -21.19 19.89
N ALA A 288 -3.00 -20.32 20.03
CA ALA A 288 -3.23 -19.53 21.23
C ALA A 288 -3.61 -20.39 22.43
N SER A 289 -3.24 -19.94 23.63
CA SER A 289 -3.70 -20.52 24.90
C SER A 289 -5.11 -20.03 25.26
N LYS A 290 -5.46 -18.81 24.87
CA LYS A 290 -6.78 -18.21 25.07
C LYS A 290 -7.07 -17.13 24.03
N ILE A 291 -8.32 -17.05 23.62
CA ILE A 291 -8.81 -16.04 22.67
C ILE A 291 -9.95 -15.28 23.34
N THR A 292 -9.87 -13.95 23.38
CA THR A 292 -11.00 -13.09 23.76
C THR A 292 -11.53 -12.40 22.51
N LEU A 293 -12.68 -12.86 22.01
CA LEU A 293 -13.36 -12.28 20.85
C LEU A 293 -14.27 -11.13 21.30
N VAL A 294 -13.89 -9.91 20.94
CA VAL A 294 -14.63 -8.68 21.22
C VAL A 294 -15.57 -8.37 20.07
N HIS A 295 -16.86 -8.26 20.37
CA HIS A 295 -17.88 -7.94 19.39
C HIS A 295 -18.83 -6.85 19.88
N ARG A 296 -19.13 -5.88 19.01
CA ARG A 296 -20.01 -4.75 19.34
C ARG A 296 -21.49 -5.10 19.47
N SER A 297 -21.94 -6.22 18.89
CA SER A 297 -23.33 -6.66 18.97
C SER A 297 -23.50 -7.72 20.06
N SER A 298 -24.74 -7.94 20.50
CA SER A 298 -25.09 -8.94 21.52
C SER A 298 -24.99 -10.39 21.05
N HIS A 299 -24.80 -10.61 19.76
CA HIS A 299 -24.72 -11.93 19.14
C HIS A 299 -23.79 -11.91 17.93
N LEU A 300 -23.23 -13.06 17.59
CA LEU A 300 -22.40 -13.24 16.39
C LEU A 300 -23.28 -13.19 15.13
N ARG A 301 -22.70 -12.68 14.04
CA ARG A 301 -23.28 -12.66 12.69
C ARG A 301 -22.79 -13.81 11.81
N ALA A 302 -21.85 -14.62 12.31
CA ALA A 302 -21.35 -15.78 11.60
C ALA A 302 -22.48 -16.81 11.34
N ASN A 303 -22.24 -17.76 10.45
CA ASN A 303 -23.16 -18.87 10.21
C ASN A 303 -23.32 -19.72 11.49
N LYS A 304 -24.49 -20.35 11.65
CA LYS A 304 -24.84 -21.08 12.89
C LYS A 304 -23.87 -22.21 13.23
N GLU A 305 -23.31 -22.87 12.22
CA GLU A 305 -22.34 -23.95 12.42
C GLU A 305 -21.03 -23.42 13.01
N ALA A 306 -20.48 -22.34 12.44
CA ALA A 306 -19.30 -21.68 12.96
C ALA A 306 -19.51 -21.14 14.38
N GLN A 307 -20.70 -20.56 14.65
CA GLN A 307 -21.06 -20.13 16.01
C GLN A 307 -21.06 -21.29 17.00
N ALA A 308 -21.69 -22.41 16.66
CA ALA A 308 -21.75 -23.59 17.53
C ALA A 308 -20.34 -24.14 17.84
N LYS A 309 -19.47 -24.23 16.82
CA LYS A 309 -18.07 -24.64 16.99
C LYS A 309 -17.31 -23.69 17.91
N ALA A 310 -17.45 -22.38 17.71
CA ALA A 310 -16.74 -21.39 18.50
C ALA A 310 -17.21 -21.31 19.95
N LEU A 311 -18.51 -21.48 20.20
CA LEU A 311 -19.08 -21.53 21.56
C LEU A 311 -18.68 -22.82 22.30
N ALA A 312 -18.37 -23.90 21.58
CA ALA A 312 -17.89 -25.15 22.14
C ALA A 312 -16.36 -25.21 22.34
N GLU A 313 -15.61 -24.26 21.78
CA GLU A 313 -14.14 -24.20 21.90
C GLU A 313 -13.74 -23.61 23.26
N PRO A 314 -13.16 -24.41 24.19
CA PRO A 314 -12.86 -23.95 25.55
C PRO A 314 -11.85 -22.81 25.63
N LYS A 315 -11.00 -22.63 24.60
CA LYS A 315 -10.04 -21.52 24.56
C LYS A 315 -10.68 -20.19 24.15
N MET A 316 -11.90 -20.21 23.60
CA MET A 316 -12.58 -19.02 23.12
C MET A 316 -13.51 -18.43 24.17
N ASN A 317 -13.29 -17.15 24.46
CA ASN A 317 -14.10 -16.32 25.33
C ASN A 317 -14.72 -15.19 24.52
N PHE A 318 -15.94 -14.79 24.86
CA PHE A 318 -16.69 -13.80 24.10
C PHE A 318 -16.99 -12.58 24.95
N LEU A 319 -16.69 -11.41 24.40
CA LEU A 319 -17.01 -10.12 24.99
C LEU A 319 -17.95 -9.35 24.05
N PHE A 320 -19.25 -9.59 24.23
CA PHE A 320 -20.32 -8.95 23.46
C PHE A 320 -20.64 -7.54 23.93
N GLU A 321 -21.24 -6.75 23.06
CA GLU A 321 -21.67 -5.37 23.34
C GLU A 321 -20.52 -4.47 23.80
N HIS A 322 -19.30 -4.79 23.36
CA HIS A 322 -18.11 -4.00 23.65
C HIS A 322 -17.47 -3.49 22.36
N GLN A 323 -16.92 -2.28 22.41
CA GLN A 323 -16.17 -1.67 21.33
C GLN A 323 -14.77 -1.31 21.78
N VAL A 324 -13.77 -1.63 20.96
CA VAL A 324 -12.39 -1.19 21.17
C VAL A 324 -12.30 0.32 20.98
N ARG A 325 -11.60 0.99 21.91
CA ARG A 325 -11.37 2.44 21.90
C ARG A 325 -9.93 2.81 21.64
N GLU A 326 -8.98 1.96 22.04
CA GLU A 326 -7.56 2.21 21.90
C GLU A 326 -6.80 0.88 21.99
N ILE A 327 -5.70 0.79 21.25
CA ILE A 327 -4.72 -0.29 21.35
C ILE A 327 -3.40 0.33 21.80
N ARG A 328 -2.74 -0.25 22.79
CA ARG A 328 -1.43 0.19 23.29
C ARG A 328 -0.45 -0.95 23.21
N LYS A 329 0.83 -0.63 23.02
CA LYS A 329 1.94 -1.58 23.13
C LYS A 329 2.82 -1.21 24.31
N ARG A 330 2.96 -2.13 25.27
CA ARG A 330 3.82 -1.96 26.45
C ARG A 330 5.21 -2.56 26.21
N ALA A 331 5.28 -3.73 25.56
CA ALA A 331 6.51 -4.41 25.18
C ALA A 331 6.27 -5.37 23.99
N PRO A 332 7.30 -6.04 23.43
CA PRO A 332 7.08 -7.13 22.47
C PRO A 332 6.18 -8.21 23.04
N PHE A 333 5.09 -8.54 22.33
CA PHE A 333 4.04 -9.46 22.80
C PHE A 333 3.35 -9.05 24.11
N ASP A 334 3.32 -7.75 24.40
CA ASP A 334 2.58 -7.19 25.53
C ASP A 334 1.77 -5.98 25.03
N MET A 335 0.52 -6.26 24.69
CA MET A 335 -0.48 -5.33 24.18
C MET A 335 -1.57 -5.11 25.23
N SER A 336 -2.11 -3.90 25.24
CA SER A 336 -3.25 -3.50 26.07
C SER A 336 -4.37 -2.99 25.17
N VAL A 337 -5.56 -3.58 25.30
CA VAL A 337 -6.73 -3.25 24.49
C VAL A 337 -7.78 -2.61 25.38
N ILE A 338 -8.02 -1.32 25.17
CA ILE A 338 -9.04 -0.57 25.90
C ILE A 338 -10.39 -0.80 25.24
N VAL A 339 -11.34 -1.35 25.97
CA VAL A 339 -12.67 -1.67 25.49
C VAL A 339 -13.73 -0.96 26.32
N GLN A 340 -14.78 -0.48 25.65
CA GLN A 340 -15.93 0.16 26.28
C GLN A 340 -17.17 -0.70 26.14
N ASP A 341 -17.85 -0.94 27.25
CA ASP A 341 -19.20 -1.50 27.28
C ASP A 341 -20.20 -0.48 26.69
N LEU A 342 -20.91 -0.88 25.64
CA LEU A 342 -21.82 0.00 24.91
C LEU A 342 -23.14 0.28 25.63
N LYS A 343 -23.47 -0.48 26.67
CA LYS A 343 -24.68 -0.28 27.49
C LYS A 343 -24.42 0.66 28.66
N THR A 344 -23.31 0.45 29.36
CA THR A 344 -23.00 1.17 30.61
C THR A 344 -22.04 2.33 30.39
N GLY A 345 -21.31 2.33 29.28
CA GLY A 345 -20.23 3.27 29.02
C GLY A 345 -18.94 2.97 29.80
N ALA A 346 -18.93 1.93 30.64
CA ALA A 346 -17.77 1.54 31.43
C ALA A 346 -16.60 1.11 30.54
N VAL A 347 -15.40 1.56 30.89
CA VAL A 347 -14.16 1.22 30.16
C VAL A 347 -13.36 0.21 30.98
N LYS A 348 -12.80 -0.79 30.30
CA LYS A 348 -11.87 -1.74 30.89
C LYS A 348 -10.70 -2.03 29.96
N GLU A 349 -9.63 -2.53 30.54
CA GLU A 349 -8.40 -2.91 29.86
C GLU A 349 -8.32 -4.43 29.73
N LEU A 350 -7.94 -4.92 28.55
CA LEU A 350 -7.65 -6.33 28.28
C LEU A 350 -6.17 -6.47 27.96
N ASP A 351 -5.48 -7.33 28.72
CA ASP A 351 -4.12 -7.75 28.38
C ASP A 351 -4.15 -8.74 27.22
N SER A 352 -3.18 -8.63 26.32
CA SER A 352 -3.10 -9.49 25.14
C SER A 352 -1.67 -9.56 24.62
N ALA A 353 -1.26 -10.70 24.06
CA ALA A 353 -0.01 -10.77 23.32
C ALA A 353 -0.14 -10.19 21.90
N GLY A 354 -1.35 -10.19 21.34
CA GLY A 354 -1.64 -9.72 19.98
C GLY A 354 -3.12 -9.46 19.72
N VAL A 355 -3.40 -8.56 18.79
CA VAL A 355 -4.75 -8.11 18.44
C VAL A 355 -5.01 -8.44 16.98
N PHE A 356 -6.01 -9.27 16.72
CA PHE A 356 -6.41 -9.69 15.38
C PHE A 356 -7.72 -9.02 14.99
N ILE A 357 -7.71 -8.22 13.93
CA ILE A 357 -8.86 -7.44 13.49
C ILE A 357 -9.49 -8.11 12.28
N PHE A 358 -10.67 -8.70 12.47
CA PHE A 358 -11.42 -9.43 11.45
C PHE A 358 -12.82 -8.83 11.24
N ILE A 359 -12.84 -7.54 10.91
CA ILE A 359 -14.08 -6.80 10.61
C ILE A 359 -14.38 -6.72 9.09
N GLY A 360 -13.59 -7.42 8.30
CA GLY A 360 -13.75 -7.56 6.84
C GLY A 360 -12.66 -6.83 6.05
N PHE A 361 -12.57 -7.18 4.77
CA PHE A 361 -11.77 -6.51 3.77
C PHE A 361 -12.69 -5.86 2.74
N GLU A 362 -12.20 -4.81 2.10
CA GLU A 362 -12.88 -4.16 0.98
C GLU A 362 -11.94 -4.11 -0.24
N PRO A 363 -12.44 -4.49 -1.43
CA PRO A 363 -11.66 -4.44 -2.66
C PRO A 363 -11.44 -3.00 -3.11
N ASN A 364 -10.27 -2.71 -3.67
CA ASN A 364 -9.89 -1.38 -4.11
C ASN A 364 -10.44 -1.12 -5.53
N VAL A 365 -11.74 -0.81 -5.62
CA VAL A 365 -12.46 -0.64 -6.89
C VAL A 365 -13.04 0.75 -7.09
N GLU A 366 -12.89 1.65 -6.10
CA GLU A 366 -13.55 2.95 -6.08
C GLU A 366 -13.19 3.82 -7.29
N MET A 367 -11.95 3.69 -7.80
CA MET A 367 -11.46 4.45 -8.96
C MET A 367 -12.10 4.05 -10.31
N PHE A 368 -12.88 2.97 -10.37
CA PHE A 368 -13.47 2.46 -11.62
C PHE A 368 -14.92 2.92 -11.85
N GLY A 369 -15.44 3.82 -11.00
CA GLY A 369 -16.72 4.51 -11.24
C GLY A 369 -17.95 3.61 -11.33
N GLY A 370 -17.88 2.37 -10.82
CA GLY A 370 -19.00 1.42 -10.83
C GLY A 370 -19.27 0.71 -12.17
N LYS A 371 -18.36 0.79 -13.15
CA LYS A 371 -18.51 0.11 -14.45
C LYS A 371 -18.32 -1.42 -14.38
N LEU A 372 -17.63 -1.90 -13.33
CA LEU A 372 -17.35 -3.32 -13.13
C LEU A 372 -18.56 -4.04 -12.53
N LYS A 373 -18.81 -5.26 -12.98
CA LYS A 373 -19.75 -6.17 -12.33
C LYS A 373 -19.11 -6.69 -11.04
N LEU A 374 -19.78 -6.43 -9.93
CA LEU A 374 -19.30 -6.81 -8.60
C LEU A 374 -20.26 -7.83 -7.98
N ASP A 375 -19.70 -8.72 -7.16
CA ASP A 375 -20.48 -9.60 -6.30
C ASP A 375 -21.17 -8.80 -5.17
N PRO A 376 -22.06 -9.43 -4.36
CA PRO A 376 -22.73 -8.75 -3.25
C PRO A 376 -21.80 -8.17 -2.17
N TRP A 377 -20.52 -8.55 -2.18
CA TRP A 377 -19.49 -8.09 -1.24
C TRP A 377 -18.58 -7.01 -1.84
N GLY A 378 -18.83 -6.61 -3.10
CA GLY A 378 -18.12 -5.55 -3.81
C GLY A 378 -16.90 -6.03 -4.60
N TYR A 379 -16.64 -7.34 -4.69
CA TYR A 379 -15.48 -7.88 -5.39
C TYR A 379 -15.76 -8.09 -6.88
N VAL A 380 -14.76 -7.92 -7.74
CA VAL A 380 -14.92 -8.01 -9.20
C VAL A 380 -15.24 -9.44 -9.62
N GLU A 381 -16.34 -9.62 -10.32
CA GLU A 381 -16.68 -10.90 -10.95
C GLU A 381 -15.81 -11.11 -12.20
N VAL A 382 -15.20 -12.28 -12.29
CA VAL A 382 -14.38 -12.68 -13.44
C VAL A 382 -14.71 -14.09 -13.92
N ASP A 383 -14.42 -14.38 -15.19
CA ASP A 383 -14.45 -15.74 -15.71
C ASP A 383 -13.18 -16.54 -15.35
N ALA A 384 -13.08 -17.78 -15.80
CA ALA A 384 -11.93 -18.65 -15.53
C ALA A 384 -10.61 -18.17 -16.16
N GLU A 385 -10.67 -17.26 -17.14
CA GLU A 385 -9.53 -16.62 -17.81
C GLU A 385 -9.29 -15.20 -17.29
N MET A 386 -9.89 -14.85 -16.14
CA MET A 386 -9.77 -13.56 -15.46
C MET A 386 -10.38 -12.36 -16.20
N ARG A 387 -11.25 -12.59 -17.20
CA ARG A 387 -11.95 -11.50 -17.90
C ARG A 387 -13.03 -10.89 -17.02
N THR A 388 -13.16 -9.56 -17.08
CA THR A 388 -14.27 -8.84 -16.48
C THR A 388 -15.46 -8.74 -17.44
N ASN A 389 -16.51 -8.01 -17.05
CA ASN A 389 -17.61 -7.65 -17.95
C ASN A 389 -17.23 -6.63 -19.05
N ILE A 390 -16.04 -6.03 -19.00
CA ILE A 390 -15.59 -5.03 -19.95
C ILE A 390 -14.56 -5.67 -20.92
N PRO A 391 -14.80 -5.65 -22.24
CA PRO A 391 -13.87 -6.23 -23.21
C PRO A 391 -12.45 -5.66 -23.11
N GLY A 392 -11.45 -6.55 -23.14
CA GLY A 392 -10.04 -6.19 -23.01
C GLY A 392 -9.60 -5.79 -21.60
N VAL A 393 -10.48 -5.91 -20.61
CA VAL A 393 -10.17 -5.68 -19.19
C VAL A 393 -10.24 -6.98 -18.41
N PHE A 394 -9.13 -7.30 -17.76
CA PHE A 394 -8.95 -8.45 -16.87
C PHE A 394 -8.84 -7.97 -15.43
N SER A 395 -9.10 -8.84 -14.47
CA SER A 395 -8.90 -8.55 -13.04
C SER A 395 -8.26 -9.74 -12.34
N ALA A 396 -7.29 -9.50 -11.46
CA ALA A 396 -6.47 -10.52 -10.84
C ALA A 396 -6.16 -10.22 -9.37
N GLY A 397 -6.11 -11.27 -8.55
CA GLY A 397 -5.76 -11.17 -7.14
C GLY A 397 -6.94 -10.85 -6.24
N ASP A 398 -6.67 -10.21 -5.10
CA ASP A 398 -7.64 -10.09 -4.02
C ASP A 398 -8.77 -9.09 -4.29
N VAL A 399 -8.71 -8.37 -5.42
CA VAL A 399 -9.81 -7.54 -5.93
C VAL A 399 -10.95 -8.40 -6.51
N ASN A 400 -10.67 -9.65 -6.88
CA ASN A 400 -11.64 -10.58 -7.46
C ASN A 400 -12.54 -11.25 -6.42
N ALA A 401 -13.74 -11.62 -6.87
CA ALA A 401 -14.66 -12.46 -6.12
C ALA A 401 -14.10 -13.89 -6.05
N LYS A 402 -13.47 -14.25 -4.92
CA LYS A 402 -12.90 -15.58 -4.73
C LYS A 402 -12.96 -16.06 -3.27
N PRO A 403 -12.94 -17.38 -3.04
CA PRO A 403 -13.03 -17.94 -1.69
C PRO A 403 -11.79 -17.64 -0.82
N PHE A 404 -10.59 -17.66 -1.42
CA PHE A 404 -9.33 -17.56 -0.68
C PHE A 404 -8.43 -16.43 -1.21
N ARG A 405 -7.94 -15.62 -0.28
CA ARG A 405 -7.06 -14.46 -0.54
C ARG A 405 -5.70 -14.76 0.06
N GLN A 406 -4.78 -15.22 -0.78
CA GLN A 406 -3.42 -15.61 -0.40
C GLN A 406 -2.47 -15.15 -1.51
N ILE A 407 -1.19 -14.99 -1.17
CA ILE A 407 -0.17 -14.58 -2.16
C ILE A 407 -0.15 -15.57 -3.33
N THR A 408 -0.21 -16.88 -3.05
CA THR A 408 -0.18 -17.93 -4.07
C THR A 408 -1.40 -17.90 -4.99
N THR A 409 -2.60 -17.62 -4.47
CA THR A 409 -3.80 -17.49 -5.32
C THR A 409 -3.73 -16.21 -6.15
N ALA A 410 -3.21 -15.11 -5.59
CA ALA A 410 -3.01 -13.87 -6.34
C ALA A 410 -2.00 -14.00 -7.48
N VAL A 411 -0.88 -14.71 -7.25
CA VAL A 411 0.13 -15.03 -8.28
C VAL A 411 -0.47 -15.91 -9.38
N ALA A 412 -1.30 -16.90 -9.03
CA ALA A 412 -2.00 -17.73 -10.00
C ALA A 412 -2.96 -16.90 -10.88
N ASP A 413 -3.79 -16.06 -10.26
CA ASP A 413 -4.71 -15.16 -10.97
C ASP A 413 -3.94 -14.23 -11.94
N GLY A 414 -2.82 -13.65 -11.48
CA GLY A 414 -1.97 -12.78 -12.30
C GLY A 414 -1.38 -13.49 -13.51
N THR A 415 -0.96 -14.74 -13.34
CA THR A 415 -0.46 -15.59 -14.44
C THR A 415 -1.55 -15.85 -15.48
N ILE A 416 -2.74 -16.24 -15.03
CA ILE A 416 -3.88 -16.52 -15.93
C ILE A 416 -4.27 -15.27 -16.71
N ALA A 417 -4.41 -14.13 -16.04
CA ALA A 417 -4.77 -12.86 -16.66
C ALA A 417 -3.74 -12.42 -17.71
N ALA A 418 -2.44 -12.55 -17.41
CA ALA A 418 -1.38 -12.23 -18.36
C ALA A 418 -1.46 -13.08 -19.64
N ILE A 419 -1.56 -14.41 -19.49
CA ILE A 419 -1.61 -15.33 -20.63
C ILE A 419 -2.88 -15.09 -21.46
N ALA A 420 -4.02 -14.86 -20.82
CA ALA A 420 -5.27 -14.57 -21.52
C ALA A 420 -5.19 -13.24 -22.28
N ALA A 421 -4.64 -12.19 -21.67
CA ALA A 421 -4.45 -10.90 -22.30
C ALA A 421 -3.52 -10.99 -23.52
N THR A 422 -2.40 -11.72 -23.42
CA THR A 422 -1.47 -11.94 -24.54
C THR A 422 -2.15 -12.62 -25.73
N LYS A 423 -2.94 -13.68 -25.49
CA LYS A 423 -3.66 -14.39 -26.56
C LYS A 423 -4.66 -13.53 -27.32
N GLU A 424 -5.20 -12.49 -26.69
CA GLU A 424 -6.12 -11.55 -27.34
C GLU A 424 -5.44 -10.34 -27.97
N LEU A 425 -4.11 -10.21 -27.83
CA LEU A 425 -3.31 -9.20 -28.50
C LEU A 425 -2.76 -9.67 -29.85
N GLU A 426 -2.55 -10.99 -29.96
CA GLU A 426 -2.28 -11.75 -31.19
C GLU A 426 -3.53 -11.81 -32.08
#